data_AF-Q8H6L9-F1
#
_entry.id   AF-Q8H6L9-F1
#
_cell.length_a   1.000
_cell.length_b   1.000
_cell.length_c   1.000
_cell.angle_alpha   90.00
_cell.angle_beta   90.00
_cell.angle_gamma   90.00
#
_symmetry.space_group_name_H-M   'P 1'
#
loop_
_entity.id
_entity.type
_entity.pdbx_description
1 polymer ?
#
loop_
_entity_poly.entity_id
_entity_poly.type
_entity_poly.pdbx_seq_one_letter_code
_entity_poly.pdbx_strand_id
1 'polypeptide(L)'
;DNEAIYDICRRSLDIERPTYTNLNRLVSQVISSLTASLRFDGALNVDVTEFQTNLVPYPRIHFMLSSYAPVISAEKAYHEQLSVAEITNSAFEPSSMMAKCDPRHGKYMACCLM
;
A
#
# COMPACT_ATOMS: atom_id res chain seq x y z
N ASP A 1 9.58 0.24 4.93
CA ASP A 1 10.20 -0.18 6.20
C ASP A 1 10.12 -1.70 6.30
N ASN A 2 11.24 -2.37 6.52
CA ASN A 2 11.27 -3.84 6.44
C ASN A 2 10.47 -4.47 7.58
N GLU A 3 10.52 -3.91 8.79
CA GLU A 3 9.82 -4.47 9.95
C GLU A 3 8.30 -4.52 9.71
N ALA A 4 7.72 -3.42 9.23
CA ALA A 4 6.30 -3.37 8.91
C ALA A 4 5.90 -4.38 7.83
N ILE A 5 6.74 -4.59 6.81
CA ILE A 5 6.47 -5.56 5.76
C ILE A 5 6.58 -7.00 6.29
N TYR A 6 7.54 -7.29 7.17
CA TYR A 6 7.62 -8.58 7.86
C TYR A 6 6.33 -8.88 8.65
N ASP A 7 5.82 -7.89 9.37
CA ASP A 7 4.57 -8.01 10.13
C ASP A 7 3.36 -8.28 9.22
N ILE A 8 3.27 -7.58 8.09
CA ILE A 8 2.23 -7.82 7.07
C ILE A 8 2.33 -9.24 6.50
N CYS A 9 3.52 -9.70 6.13
CA CYS A 9 3.71 -11.05 5.59
C CYS A 9 3.35 -12.15 6.61
N ARG A 10 3.68 -11.95 7.89
CA ARG A 10 3.34 -12.93 8.94
C ARG A 10 1.86 -13.00 9.22
N ARG A 11 1.20 -11.84 9.34
CA ARG A 11 -0.18 -11.74 9.80
C ARG A 11 -1.21 -11.94 8.69
N SER A 12 -0.95 -11.35 7.52
CA SER A 12 -1.94 -11.31 6.45
C SER A 12 -1.74 -12.43 5.42
N LEU A 13 -0.49 -12.85 5.20
CA LEU A 13 -0.15 -13.95 4.29
C LEU A 13 0.10 -15.30 5.00
N ASP A 14 0.02 -15.33 6.33
CA ASP A 14 0.28 -16.51 7.19
C ASP A 14 1.67 -17.14 6.96
N ILE A 15 2.68 -16.32 6.61
CA ILE A 15 4.06 -16.80 6.39
C ILE A 15 4.87 -16.67 7.68
N GLU A 16 5.07 -17.77 8.39
CA GLU A 16 5.77 -17.80 9.69
C GLU A 16 7.18 -17.18 9.63
N ARG A 17 7.92 -17.50 8.57
CA ARG A 17 9.32 -17.06 8.33
C ARG A 17 9.44 -16.38 6.96
N PRO A 18 9.06 -15.09 6.83
CA PRO A 18 9.19 -14.38 5.58
C PRO A 18 10.66 -14.24 5.18
N THR A 19 10.95 -14.41 3.90
CA THR A 19 12.27 -14.16 3.32
C THR A 19 12.28 -12.83 2.56
N TYR A 20 13.46 -12.32 2.21
CA TYR A 20 13.57 -11.13 1.35
C TYR A 20 12.84 -11.30 0.01
N THR A 21 12.74 -12.52 -0.51
CA THR A 21 11.94 -12.80 -1.71
C THR A 21 10.46 -12.49 -1.50
N ASN A 22 9.91 -12.78 -0.32
CA ASN A 22 8.51 -12.45 0.00
C ASN A 22 8.31 -10.94 0.12
N LEU A 23 9.21 -10.25 0.82
CA LEU A 23 9.20 -8.79 0.96
C LEU A 23 9.27 -8.12 -0.41
N ASN A 24 10.22 -8.54 -1.25
CA ASN A 24 10.42 -7.99 -2.59
C ASN A 24 9.20 -8.21 -3.48
N ARG A 25 8.50 -9.35 -3.35
CA ARG A 25 7.24 -9.57 -4.07
C ARG A 25 6.19 -8.54 -3.68
N LEU A 26 6.02 -8.26 -2.39
CA LEU A 26 5.05 -7.25 -1.95
C LEU A 26 5.43 -5.85 -2.46
N VAL A 27 6.69 -5.45 -2.29
CA VAL A 27 7.18 -4.14 -2.77
C VAL A 27 7.04 -4.02 -4.29
N SER A 28 7.32 -5.10 -5.04
CA SER A 28 7.18 -5.10 -6.49
C SER A 28 5.73 -4.88 -6.95
N GLN A 29 4.75 -5.40 -6.20
CA GLN A 29 3.34 -5.16 -6.50
C GLN A 29 2.96 -3.68 -6.29
N VAL A 30 3.42 -3.06 -5.20
CA VAL A 30 3.18 -1.63 -4.95
C VAL A 30 3.77 -0.75 -6.06
N ILE A 31 5.01 -1.01 -6.48
CA ILE A 31 5.67 -0.26 -7.55
C ILE A 31 4.98 -0.52 -8.91
N SER A 32 4.54 -1.76 -9.15
CA SER A 32 3.79 -2.11 -10.35
C SER A 32 2.47 -1.32 -10.40
N SER A 33 1.68 -1.31 -9.31
CA SER A 33 0.44 -0.54 -9.22
C SER A 33 0.67 0.96 -9.39
N LEU A 34 1.74 1.50 -8.80
CA LEU A 34 2.11 2.92 -8.93
C LEU A 34 2.37 3.35 -10.38
N THR A 35 2.87 2.45 -11.22
CA THR A 35 3.19 2.74 -12.63
C THR A 35 2.15 2.17 -13.59
N ALA A 36 1.03 1.64 -13.11
CA ALA A 36 0.02 1.01 -13.95
C ALA A 36 -0.62 2.00 -14.93
N SER A 37 -0.92 3.22 -14.47
CA SER A 37 -1.48 4.32 -15.28
C SER A 37 -0.57 4.77 -16.44
N LEU A 38 0.74 4.55 -16.33
CA LEU A 38 1.71 4.83 -17.41
C LEU A 38 1.81 3.68 -18.42
N ARG A 39 1.46 2.47 -18.01
CA ARG A 39 1.65 1.24 -18.81
C ARG A 39 0.37 0.80 -19.51
N PHE A 40 -0.79 1.16 -18.97
CA PHE A 40 -2.09 0.75 -19.46
C PHE A 40 -3.04 1.94 -19.50
N ASP A 41 -3.95 1.92 -20.47
CA ASP A 41 -5.00 2.92 -20.55
C ASP A 41 -6.07 2.66 -19.47
N GLY A 42 -6.38 3.66 -18.68
CA GLY A 42 -7.36 3.63 -17.61
C GLY A 42 -8.37 4.77 -17.73
N ALA A 43 -9.53 4.61 -17.07
CA ALA A 43 -10.57 5.63 -17.05
C ALA A 43 -10.12 6.93 -16.36
N LEU A 44 -9.14 6.85 -15.45
CA LEU A 44 -8.53 7.98 -14.76
C LEU A 44 -7.02 7.71 -14.64
N ASN A 45 -6.24 8.29 -15.56
CA ASN A 45 -4.79 8.14 -15.56
C ASN A 45 -4.16 9.25 -14.70
N VAL A 46 -3.31 8.86 -13.75
CA VAL A 46 -2.52 9.77 -12.90
C VAL A 46 -1.06 9.63 -13.32
N ASP A 47 -0.40 10.74 -13.63
CA ASP A 47 1.04 10.75 -13.92
C ASP A 47 1.86 10.83 -12.62
N VAL A 48 3.08 10.29 -12.62
CA VAL A 48 4.00 10.32 -11.47
C VAL A 48 4.35 11.76 -11.08
N THR A 49 4.35 12.68 -12.04
CA THR A 49 4.55 14.12 -11.78
C THR A 49 3.42 14.73 -10.94
N GLU A 50 2.21 14.19 -11.02
CA GLU A 50 1.08 14.66 -10.24
C GLU A 50 1.22 14.30 -8.75
N PHE A 51 1.95 13.24 -8.39
CA PHE A 51 2.19 12.91 -6.98
C PHE A 51 2.96 14.01 -6.26
N GLN A 52 3.99 14.58 -6.90
CA GLN A 52 4.75 15.66 -6.29
C GLN A 52 3.86 16.89 -6.09
N THR A 53 3.01 17.20 -7.06
CA THR A 53 2.12 18.37 -7.00
C THR A 53 1.00 18.19 -5.97
N ASN A 54 0.41 16.99 -5.87
CA ASN A 54 -0.76 16.72 -5.04
C ASN A 54 -0.43 16.30 -3.60
N LEU A 55 0.70 15.62 -3.38
CA LEU A 55 1.07 15.06 -2.07
C LEU A 55 2.15 15.85 -1.32
N VAL A 56 2.85 16.77 -1.98
CA VAL A 56 3.94 17.57 -1.38
C VAL A 56 3.52 19.03 -1.25
N PRO A 57 2.78 19.41 -0.19
CA PRO A 57 2.33 20.79 0.00
C PRO A 57 3.49 21.75 0.33
N TYR A 58 4.59 21.22 0.88
CA TYR A 58 5.78 21.99 1.21
C TYR A 58 7.04 21.23 0.77
N PRO A 59 8.08 21.89 0.22
CA PRO A 59 9.28 21.21 -0.27
C PRO A 59 10.01 20.35 0.77
N ARG A 60 9.92 20.72 2.07
CA ARG A 60 10.55 19.96 3.16
C ARG A 60 9.75 18.73 3.61
N ILE A 61 8.49 18.60 3.19
CA ILE A 61 7.55 17.56 3.62
C ILE A 61 7.21 16.67 2.42
N HIS A 62 8.19 15.90 1.96
CA HIS A 62 8.10 15.04 0.77
C HIS A 62 8.27 13.54 1.08
N PHE A 63 8.19 13.17 2.37
CA PHE A 63 8.21 11.78 2.80
C PHE A 63 6.81 11.21 2.79
N MET A 64 6.55 10.28 1.88
CA MET A 64 5.27 9.60 1.74
C MET A 64 5.29 8.26 2.46
N LEU A 65 4.13 7.87 2.97
CA LEU A 65 3.90 6.53 3.51
C LEU A 65 3.09 5.72 2.50
N SER A 66 3.44 4.45 2.33
CA SER A 66 2.74 3.55 1.43
C SER A 66 1.92 2.54 2.23
N SER A 67 0.74 2.25 1.72
CA SER A 67 -0.14 1.17 2.18
C SER A 67 -0.61 0.39 0.97
N TYR A 68 -0.90 -0.89 1.13
CA TYR A 68 -1.35 -1.74 0.04
C TYR A 68 -2.46 -2.68 0.51
N ALA A 69 -3.52 -2.76 -0.28
CA ALA A 69 -4.63 -3.66 -0.05
C ALA A 69 -5.22 -4.12 -1.40
N PRO A 70 -5.73 -5.35 -1.50
CA PRO A 70 -5.73 -6.38 -0.45
C PRO A 70 -4.38 -7.10 -0.35
N VAL A 71 -4.01 -7.52 0.86
CA VAL A 71 -2.90 -8.45 1.11
C VAL A 71 -3.47 -9.64 1.86
N ILE A 72 -3.76 -10.72 1.15
CA ILE A 72 -4.42 -11.92 1.70
C ILE A 72 -3.74 -13.18 1.19
N SER A 73 -3.78 -14.24 2.00
CA SER A 73 -3.31 -15.56 1.58
C SER A 73 -4.27 -16.19 0.56
N ALA A 74 -3.76 -17.10 -0.28
CA ALA A 74 -4.55 -17.77 -1.31
C ALA A 74 -5.73 -18.58 -0.71
N GLU A 75 -5.55 -19.14 0.49
CA GLU A 75 -6.60 -19.88 1.20
C GLU A 75 -7.74 -18.96 1.65
N LYS A 76 -7.42 -17.76 2.16
CA LYS A 76 -8.42 -16.78 2.60
C LYS A 76 -9.14 -16.09 1.44
N ALA A 77 -8.47 -15.96 0.30
CA ALA A 77 -9.03 -15.30 -0.90
C ALA A 77 -10.32 -15.93 -1.43
N TYR A 78 -10.56 -17.23 -1.20
CA TYR A 78 -11.77 -17.91 -1.65
C TYR A 78 -12.98 -17.71 -0.73
N HIS A 79 -12.75 -17.25 0.51
CA HIS A 79 -13.78 -17.16 1.54
C HIS A 79 -14.26 -15.73 1.81
N GLU A 80 -13.55 -14.72 1.31
CA GLU A 80 -13.88 -13.31 1.51
C GLU A 80 -14.37 -12.66 0.22
N GLN A 81 -15.46 -11.90 0.31
CA GLN A 81 -15.81 -10.93 -0.72
C GLN A 81 -14.96 -9.68 -0.49
N LEU A 82 -14.31 -9.19 -1.54
CA LEU A 82 -13.42 -8.02 -1.46
C LEU A 82 -14.09 -6.86 -2.19
N SER A 83 -15.09 -6.25 -1.55
CA SER A 83 -15.73 -5.07 -2.12
C SER A 83 -14.76 -3.89 -2.13
N VAL A 84 -15.00 -2.93 -3.02
CA VAL A 84 -14.19 -1.69 -3.10
C VAL A 84 -14.16 -0.97 -1.76
N ALA A 85 -15.28 -0.96 -1.03
CA ALA A 85 -15.38 -0.33 0.28
C ALA A 85 -14.48 -1.02 1.33
N GLU A 86 -14.48 -2.35 1.35
CA GLU A 86 -13.65 -3.13 2.29
C GLU A 86 -12.16 -2.98 2.00
N ILE A 87 -11.76 -3.04 0.72
CA ILE A 87 -10.36 -2.85 0.31
C ILE A 87 -9.90 -1.42 0.66
N THR A 88 -10.75 -0.43 0.40
CA THR A 88 -10.45 0.98 0.72
C THR A 88 -10.24 1.17 2.22
N ASN A 89 -11.13 0.64 3.05
CA ASN A 89 -10.98 0.72 4.50
C ASN A 89 -9.72 -0.01 4.98
N SER A 90 -9.41 -1.17 4.39
CA SER A 90 -8.21 -1.95 4.71
C SER A 90 -6.93 -1.19 4.38
N ALA A 91 -6.91 -0.36 3.34
CA ALA A 91 -5.76 0.46 2.98
C ALA A 91 -5.44 1.54 4.04
N PHE A 92 -6.44 2.02 4.79
CA PHE A 92 -6.24 3.00 5.87
C PHE A 92 -6.00 2.36 7.24
N GLU A 93 -6.10 1.04 7.36
CA GLU A 93 -5.74 0.39 8.60
C GLU A 93 -4.25 0.61 8.92
N PRO A 94 -3.91 0.94 10.18
CA PRO A 94 -2.51 1.03 10.64
C PRO A 94 -1.70 -0.23 10.33
N SER A 95 -2.42 -1.33 10.23
CA SER A 95 -1.93 -2.68 10.10
C SER A 95 -1.43 -3.00 8.66
N SER A 96 -1.93 -2.25 7.67
CA SER A 96 -1.56 -2.38 6.25
C SER A 96 -0.43 -1.43 5.83
N MET A 97 -0.01 -0.54 6.72
CA MET A 97 1.04 0.44 6.46
C MET A 97 2.40 -0.24 6.30
N MET A 98 3.12 0.10 5.24
CA MET A 98 4.47 -0.45 4.95
C MET A 98 5.60 0.31 5.67
N ALA A 99 5.24 1.11 6.68
CA ALA A 99 6.12 1.87 7.54
C ALA A 99 5.72 1.63 9.00
N LYS A 100 6.70 1.45 9.91
CA LYS A 100 6.44 1.24 11.34
C LYS A 100 6.12 2.58 12.00
N CYS A 101 4.93 3.09 11.70
CA CYS A 101 4.39 4.30 12.28
C CYS A 101 2.89 4.11 12.47
N ASP A 102 2.36 4.54 13.62
CA ASP A 102 0.92 4.55 13.82
C ASP A 102 0.34 5.84 13.22
N PRO A 103 -0.44 5.77 12.12
CA PRO A 103 -0.99 6.95 11.48
C PRO A 103 -1.98 7.71 12.38
N ARG A 104 -2.50 7.08 13.44
CA ARG A 104 -3.45 7.68 14.39
C ARG A 104 -2.80 8.72 15.32
N HIS A 105 -1.48 8.67 15.48
CA HIS A 105 -0.75 9.69 16.25
C HIS A 105 -0.58 11.02 15.48
N GLY A 106 -0.95 11.06 14.20
CA GLY A 106 -0.85 12.23 13.35
C GLY A 106 -2.15 12.54 12.62
N LYS A 107 -2.03 13.33 11.56
CA LYS A 107 -3.11 13.62 10.62
C LYS A 107 -2.57 13.47 9.20
N TYR A 108 -3.39 12.93 8.31
CA TYR A 108 -3.09 12.91 6.89
C TYR A 108 -3.21 14.32 6.32
N MET A 109 -2.17 14.80 5.65
CA MET A 109 -2.22 16.08 4.92
C MET A 109 -2.84 15.89 3.54
N ALA A 110 -2.49 14.79 2.87
CA ALA A 110 -3.01 14.39 1.58
C ALA A 110 -2.92 12.86 1.46
N CYS A 111 -3.81 12.27 0.67
CA CYS A 111 -3.82 10.85 0.35
C CYS A 111 -4.11 10.68 -1.14
N CYS A 112 -3.56 9.62 -1.74
CA CYS A 112 -3.91 9.19 -3.08
C CYS A 112 -4.20 7.69 -3.03
N LEU A 113 -5.30 7.28 -3.66
CA LEU A 113 -5.67 5.88 -3.88
C LEU A 113 -5.63 5.64 -5.39
N MET A 114 -5.02 4.53 -5.78
CA MET A 114 -4.94 4.05 -7.17
C MET A 114 -5.53 2.65 -7.28
#